data_AF-A0A0Z8HRS1-F1
#
_entry.id   AF-A0A0Z8HRS1-F1
#
_cell.length_a   1.000
_cell.length_b   1.000
_cell.length_c   1.000
_cell.angle_alpha   90.00
_cell.angle_beta   90.00
_cell.angle_gamma   90.00
#
_symmetry.space_group_name_H-M   'P 1'
#
loop_
_entity.id
_entity.type
_entity.pdbx_description
1 polymer ?
#
loop_
_entity_poly.entity_id
_entity_poly.type
_entity_poly.pdbx_seq_one_letter_code
_entity_poly.pdbx_strand_id
1 'polypeptide(L)'
;MYFFLTLIAFSLLLGLQKYFDSKEQKQLAQRLELNEQLILDDIENTSNKVSKELGNTITFSRYSYFLVSSTPTDSAKRYRFPLLIKDELEDEELLYLKKNLEIEFDKRLKQNFHFYSQTQDVSVYFMFNNQITKREQLNYLDLDIIFYRNQEELRQLLEGR
;
A
#
# COMPACT_ATOMS: atom_id res chain seq x y z
N MET A 1 -55.23 19.06 3.75
CA MET A 1 -54.61 18.19 2.72
C MET A 1 -53.15 18.57 2.46
N TYR A 2 -52.83 19.82 2.16
CA TYR A 2 -51.44 20.28 1.93
C TYR A 2 -50.49 20.06 3.11
N PHE A 3 -50.91 20.34 4.35
CA PHE A 3 -50.09 20.13 5.54
C PHE A 3 -49.68 18.66 5.75
N PHE A 4 -50.58 17.73 5.43
CA PHE A 4 -50.32 16.29 5.55
C PHE A 4 -49.35 15.82 4.46
N LEU A 5 -49.49 16.33 3.23
CA LEU A 5 -48.56 16.07 2.13
C LEU A 5 -47.16 16.62 2.40
N THR A 6 -47.04 17.81 2.99
CA THR A 6 -45.74 18.38 3.41
C THR A 6 -45.10 17.56 4.52
N LEU A 7 -45.89 17.01 5.46
CA LEU A 7 -45.39 16.15 6.53
C LEU A 7 -44.81 14.83 5.98
N ILE A 8 -45.51 14.22 5.01
CA ILE A 8 -45.05 13.01 4.32
C ILE A 8 -43.75 13.29 3.55
N ALA A 9 -43.71 14.36 2.76
CA ALA A 9 -42.51 14.74 2.01
C ALA A 9 -41.31 15.00 2.94
N PHE A 10 -41.53 15.68 4.07
CA PHE A 10 -40.49 15.90 5.08
C PHE A 10 -40.00 14.59 5.71
N SER A 11 -40.91 13.66 6.02
CA SER A 11 -40.55 12.35 6.57
C SER A 11 -39.73 11.50 5.58
N LEU A 12 -40.02 11.58 4.27
CA LEU A 12 -39.28 10.91 3.21
C LEU A 12 -37.87 11.49 3.06
N LEU A 13 -37.74 12.82 3.11
CA LEU A 13 -36.43 13.49 3.07
C LEU A 13 -35.55 13.11 4.26
N LEU A 14 -36.12 13.07 5.47
CA LEU A 14 -35.40 12.61 6.66
C LEU A 14 -34.99 11.13 6.57
N GLY A 15 -35.85 10.28 6.00
CA GLY A 15 -35.52 8.87 5.74
C GLY A 15 -34.38 8.70 4.75
N LEU A 16 -34.38 9.48 3.66
CA LEU A 16 -33.31 9.48 2.67
C LEU A 16 -31.99 9.97 3.27
N GLN A 17 -32.01 11.03 4.07
CA GLN A 17 -30.82 11.55 4.75
C GLN A 17 -30.18 10.48 5.64
N LYS A 18 -30.97 9.83 6.53
CA LYS A 18 -30.47 8.74 7.37
C LYS A 18 -29.90 7.56 6.57
N TYR A 19 -30.50 7.25 5.42
CA TYR A 19 -30.01 6.21 4.54
C TYR A 19 -28.63 6.56 3.95
N PHE A 20 -28.45 7.80 3.47
CA PHE A 20 -27.16 8.27 2.95
C PHE A 20 -26.09 8.32 4.05
N ASP A 21 -26.43 8.85 5.23
CA ASP A 21 -25.51 8.91 6.37
C ASP A 21 -25.04 7.51 6.78
N SER A 22 -25.95 6.53 6.83
CA SER A 22 -25.60 5.13 7.14
C SER A 22 -24.70 4.50 6.09
N LYS A 23 -24.93 4.82 4.80
CA LYS A 23 -24.09 4.32 3.70
C LYS A 23 -22.69 4.90 3.76
N GLU A 24 -22.56 6.19 4.04
CA GLU A 24 -21.28 6.88 4.17
C GLU A 24 -20.49 6.35 5.38
N GLN A 25 -21.14 6.16 6.53
CA GLN A 25 -20.51 5.55 7.70
C GLN A 25 -20.00 4.13 7.42
N LYS A 26 -20.76 3.32 6.67
CA LYS A 26 -20.30 1.99 6.25
C LYS A 26 -19.09 2.06 5.33
N GLN A 27 -19.04 3.04 4.41
CA GLN A 27 -17.88 3.24 3.55
C GLN A 27 -16.66 3.71 4.34
N LEU A 28 -16.83 4.62 5.30
CA LEU A 28 -15.75 5.06 6.19
C LEU A 28 -15.18 3.91 7.02
N ALA A 29 -16.02 3.02 7.55
CA ALA A 29 -15.58 1.83 8.26
C ALA A 29 -14.81 0.82 7.38
N GLN A 30 -15.00 0.89 6.06
CA GLN A 30 -14.28 0.06 5.09
C GLN A 30 -12.95 0.68 4.64
N ARG A 31 -12.74 1.98 4.86
CA ARG A 31 -11.49 2.65 4.47
C ARG A 31 -10.33 2.07 5.26
N LEU A 32 -9.24 1.82 4.55
CA LEU A 32 -8.00 1.33 5.12
C LEU A 32 -7.15 2.47 5.71
N GLU A 33 -6.81 2.34 6.98
CA GLU A 33 -5.88 3.23 7.69
C GLU A 33 -4.55 2.51 7.95
N LEU A 34 -3.45 3.05 7.43
CA LEU A 34 -2.13 2.43 7.49
C LEU A 34 -1.26 3.09 8.56
N ASN A 35 -0.46 2.27 9.23
CA ASN A 35 0.61 2.73 10.12
C ASN A 35 1.85 3.10 9.29
N GLU A 36 1.78 4.27 8.66
CA GLU A 36 2.80 4.75 7.73
C GLU A 36 4.21 4.77 8.36
N GLN A 37 4.34 5.27 9.60
CA GLN A 37 5.64 5.37 10.27
C GLN A 37 6.31 4.00 10.40
N LEU A 38 5.57 2.98 10.84
CA LEU A 38 6.11 1.63 10.97
C LEU A 38 6.54 1.04 9.61
N ILE A 39 5.74 1.24 8.56
CA ILE A 39 6.06 0.77 7.20
C ILE A 39 7.36 1.43 6.71
N LEU A 40 7.48 2.75 6.87
CA LEU A 40 8.67 3.50 6.47
C LEU A 40 9.91 3.07 7.28
N ASP A 41 9.77 2.90 8.59
CA ASP A 41 10.84 2.42 9.48
C ASP A 41 11.33 1.03 9.04
N ASP A 42 10.41 0.12 8.70
CA ASP A 42 10.76 -1.24 8.30
C ASP A 42 11.42 -1.32 6.92
N ILE A 43 10.99 -0.49 5.97
CA ILE A 43 11.65 -0.36 4.66
C ILE A 43 13.06 0.21 4.82
N GLU A 44 13.20 1.28 5.60
CA GLU A 44 14.50 1.91 5.83
C GLU A 44 15.48 0.97 6.54
N ASN A 45 15.03 0.31 7.61
CA ASN A 45 15.86 -0.63 8.37
C ASN A 45 16.26 -1.84 7.53
N THR A 46 15.34 -2.40 6.74
CA THR A 46 15.64 -3.51 5.82
C THR A 46 16.66 -3.09 4.77
N SER A 47 16.45 -1.92 4.14
CA SER A 47 17.37 -1.38 3.13
C SER A 47 18.77 -1.15 3.70
N ASN A 48 18.86 -0.54 4.88
CA ASN A 48 20.13 -0.29 5.57
C ASN A 48 20.85 -1.57 5.97
N LYS A 49 20.12 -2.60 6.40
CA LYS A 49 20.69 -3.90 6.75
C LYS A 49 21.29 -4.59 5.53
N VAL A 50 20.49 -4.73 4.46
CA VAL A 50 20.94 -5.39 3.22
C VAL A 50 22.08 -4.58 2.57
N SER A 51 22.01 -3.25 2.62
CA SER A 51 23.07 -2.38 2.13
C SER A 51 24.42 -2.66 2.81
N LYS A 52 24.43 -2.81 4.14
CA LYS A 52 25.64 -3.13 4.92
C LYS A 52 26.16 -4.54 4.63
N GLU A 53 25.28 -5.53 4.54
CA GLU A 53 25.65 -6.93 4.31
C GLU A 53 26.26 -7.15 2.92
N LEU A 54 25.76 -6.43 1.92
CA LEU A 54 26.17 -6.60 0.53
C LEU A 54 27.23 -5.60 0.05
N GLY A 55 27.60 -4.61 0.87
CA GLY A 55 28.48 -3.53 0.44
C GLY A 55 27.91 -2.67 -0.71
N ASN A 56 26.60 -2.72 -0.92
CA ASN A 56 25.88 -1.98 -1.95
C ASN A 56 25.10 -0.83 -1.31
N THR A 57 25.08 0.36 -1.91
CA THR A 57 24.33 1.49 -1.35
C THR A 57 22.88 1.39 -1.81
N ILE A 58 21.97 1.14 -0.87
CA ILE A 58 20.52 1.17 -1.10
C ILE A 58 19.99 2.39 -0.35
N THR A 59 19.49 3.38 -1.07
CA THR A 59 18.94 4.60 -0.48
C THR A 59 17.43 4.61 -0.62
N PHE A 60 16.76 4.71 0.52
CA PHE A 60 15.31 4.89 0.60
C PHE A 60 14.99 6.31 1.05
N SER A 61 14.09 6.97 0.33
CA SER A 61 13.53 8.27 0.73
C SER A 61 12.13 8.08 1.27
N ARG A 62 11.92 8.49 2.52
CA ARG A 62 10.61 8.47 3.19
C ARG A 62 9.55 9.32 2.50
N TYR A 63 9.96 10.23 1.61
CA TYR A 63 9.06 11.17 0.92
C TYR A 63 8.79 10.78 -0.54
N SER A 64 9.36 9.68 -1.03
CA SER A 64 9.36 9.34 -2.45
C SER A 64 8.44 8.17 -2.82
N TYR A 65 7.61 7.69 -1.88
CA TYR A 65 6.61 6.67 -2.14
C TYR A 65 5.30 7.28 -2.63
N PHE A 66 4.51 6.51 -3.37
CA PHE A 66 3.23 6.99 -3.92
C PHE A 66 2.19 5.88 -4.02
N LEU A 67 0.91 6.27 -3.99
CA LEU A 67 -0.21 5.38 -4.23
C LEU A 67 -0.28 5.03 -5.72
N VAL A 68 -0.23 3.74 -6.05
CA VAL A 68 -0.35 3.23 -7.42
C VAL A 68 -1.83 3.01 -7.76
N SER A 69 -2.57 2.35 -6.88
CA SER A 69 -3.98 2.05 -7.07
C SER A 69 -4.70 1.80 -5.74
N SER A 70 -6.02 2.00 -5.72
CA SER A 70 -6.91 1.62 -4.62
C SER A 70 -8.23 1.08 -5.17
N THR A 71 -8.96 0.34 -4.33
CA THR A 71 -10.36 -0.01 -4.62
C THR A 71 -11.24 1.24 -4.50
N PRO A 72 -12.44 1.29 -5.11
CA PRO A 72 -13.34 2.44 -5.01
C PRO A 72 -13.74 2.82 -3.57
N THR A 73 -13.66 1.87 -2.64
CA THR A 73 -13.96 2.04 -1.21
C THR A 73 -12.73 2.30 -0.35
N ASP A 74 -11.53 2.44 -0.95
CA ASP A 74 -10.24 2.52 -0.24
C ASP A 74 -9.99 1.35 0.74
N SER A 75 -10.68 0.22 0.55
CA SER A 75 -10.56 -0.96 1.41
C SER A 75 -9.29 -1.76 1.16
N ALA A 76 -8.67 -1.55 -0.01
CA ALA A 76 -7.40 -2.10 -0.39
C ALA A 76 -6.59 -1.05 -1.15
N LYS A 77 -5.26 -1.06 -0.96
CA LYS A 77 -4.34 -0.04 -1.49
C LYS A 77 -3.02 -0.67 -1.92
N ARG A 78 -2.46 -0.21 -3.04
CA ARG A 78 -1.12 -0.56 -3.54
C ARG A 78 -0.24 0.68 -3.53
N TYR A 79 0.86 0.61 -2.79
CA TYR A 79 1.87 1.67 -2.73
C TYR A 79 3.16 1.21 -3.39
N ARG A 80 3.87 2.13 -4.03
CA ARG A 80 5.20 1.91 -4.60
C ARG A 80 6.24 2.70 -3.83
N PHE A 81 7.32 2.02 -3.46
CA PHE A 81 8.47 2.55 -2.75
C PHE A 81 9.71 2.40 -3.64
N PRO A 82 10.17 3.48 -4.28
CA PRO A 82 11.40 3.45 -5.08
C PRO A 82 12.62 3.30 -4.17
N LEU A 83 13.39 2.23 -4.33
CA LEU A 83 14.68 2.06 -3.66
C LEU A 83 15.78 2.43 -4.65
N LEU A 84 16.49 3.53 -4.38
CA LEU A 84 17.65 3.93 -5.17
C LEU A 84 18.77 2.91 -4.93
N ILE A 85 19.29 2.34 -6.00
CA ILE A 85 20.40 1.39 -5.98
C ILE A 85 21.57 1.99 -6.75
N LYS A 86 22.76 1.42 -6.56
CA LYS A 86 23.97 1.83 -7.30
C LYS A 86 23.74 1.90 -8.82
N ASP A 87 24.40 2.86 -9.46
CA ASP A 87 24.17 3.27 -10.85
C ASP A 87 24.48 2.21 -11.91
N GLU A 88 25.22 1.15 -11.59
CA GLU A 88 25.41 -0.02 -12.45
C GLU A 88 25.62 -1.27 -11.57
N LEU A 89 24.70 -2.24 -11.67
CA LEU A 89 24.85 -3.60 -11.16
C LEU A 89 24.79 -4.55 -12.34
N GLU A 90 25.67 -5.55 -12.36
CA GLU A 90 25.55 -6.66 -13.30
C GLU A 90 24.28 -7.48 -13.00
N ASP A 91 23.76 -8.21 -13.99
CA ASP A 91 22.51 -8.98 -13.84
C ASP A 91 22.56 -9.96 -12.65
N GLU A 92 23.74 -10.57 -12.40
CA GLU A 92 23.96 -11.47 -11.26
C GLU A 92 23.91 -10.72 -9.92
N GLU A 93 24.54 -9.54 -9.84
CA GLU A 93 24.53 -8.70 -8.64
C GLU A 93 23.13 -8.18 -8.35
N LEU A 94 22.38 -7.78 -9.38
CA LEU A 94 21.00 -7.36 -9.26
C LEU A 94 20.10 -8.50 -8.78
N LEU A 95 20.26 -9.70 -9.36
CA LEU A 95 19.52 -10.88 -8.92
C LEU A 95 19.82 -11.21 -7.45
N TYR A 96 21.09 -11.13 -7.06
CA TYR A 96 21.51 -11.37 -5.69
C TYR A 96 20.96 -10.31 -4.72
N LEU A 97 21.04 -9.04 -5.08
CA LEU A 97 20.45 -7.93 -4.33
C LEU A 97 18.94 -8.13 -4.12
N LYS A 98 18.21 -8.40 -5.21
CA LYS A 98 16.76 -8.63 -5.17
C LYS A 98 16.40 -9.78 -4.24
N LYS A 99 17.09 -10.92 -4.34
CA LYS A 99 16.84 -12.08 -3.47
C LYS A 99 17.07 -11.77 -1.98
N ASN A 100 18.14 -11.06 -1.64
CA ASN A 100 18.42 -10.70 -0.25
C ASN A 100 17.37 -9.72 0.29
N LEU A 101 16.97 -8.73 -0.50
CA LEU A 101 15.86 -7.84 -0.15
C LEU A 101 14.56 -8.62 0.05
N GLU A 102 14.21 -9.52 -0.87
CA GLU A 102 13.01 -10.36 -0.75
C GLU A 102 13.01 -11.18 0.54
N ILE A 103 14.14 -11.79 0.89
CA ILE A 103 14.29 -12.59 2.13
C ILE A 103 14.11 -11.71 3.37
N GLU A 104 14.78 -10.56 3.43
CA GLU A 104 14.71 -9.69 4.61
C GLU A 104 13.35 -9.01 4.74
N PHE A 105 12.73 -8.59 3.63
CA PHE A 105 11.36 -8.09 3.66
C PHE A 105 10.35 -9.16 4.07
N ASP A 106 10.46 -10.40 3.56
CA ASP A 106 9.57 -11.49 3.97
C ASP A 106 9.66 -11.75 5.48
N LYS A 107 10.88 -11.75 6.06
CA LYS A 107 11.06 -11.83 7.51
C LYS A 107 10.38 -10.66 8.23
N ARG A 108 10.57 -9.43 7.73
CA ARG A 108 10.04 -8.23 8.38
C ARG A 108 8.52 -8.15 8.33
N LEU A 109 7.93 -8.46 7.17
CA LEU A 109 6.48 -8.54 7.00
C LEU A 109 5.90 -9.61 7.93
N LYS A 110 6.47 -10.81 8.00
CA LYS A 110 5.99 -11.85 8.93
C LYS A 110 6.00 -11.40 10.40
N GLN A 111 6.96 -10.56 10.79
CA GLN A 111 7.03 -10.02 12.14
C GLN A 111 5.99 -8.92 12.39
N ASN A 112 5.77 -8.04 11.42
CA ASN A 112 5.09 -6.76 11.65
C ASN A 112 3.77 -6.58 10.89
N PHE A 113 3.33 -7.53 10.04
CA PHE A 113 2.20 -7.31 9.13
C PHE A 113 0.89 -6.95 9.83
N HIS A 114 0.63 -7.52 11.01
CA HIS A 114 -0.55 -7.20 11.82
C HIS A 114 -0.58 -5.76 12.32
N PHE A 115 0.55 -5.04 12.30
CA PHE A 115 0.69 -3.67 12.81
C PHE A 115 0.77 -2.62 11.72
N TYR A 116 0.84 -3.01 10.44
CA TYR A 116 0.86 -2.07 9.32
C TYR A 116 -0.49 -1.42 9.03
N SER A 117 -1.57 -1.97 9.58
CA SER A 117 -2.91 -1.40 9.47
C SER A 117 -3.45 -1.13 10.87
N GLN A 118 -4.05 0.05 11.04
CA GLN A 118 -4.84 0.37 12.23
C GLN A 118 -6.22 -0.30 12.17
N THR A 119 -6.65 -0.71 10.98
CA THR A 119 -7.85 -1.51 10.75
C THR A 119 -7.57 -3.00 10.88
N GLN A 120 -8.47 -3.75 11.53
CA GLN A 120 -8.38 -5.21 11.64
C GLN A 120 -8.67 -5.91 10.30
N ASP A 121 -8.25 -7.18 10.17
CA ASP A 121 -8.47 -8.06 9.00
C ASP A 121 -7.83 -7.62 7.67
N VAL A 122 -6.60 -7.10 7.75
CA VAL A 122 -5.81 -6.69 6.57
C VAL A 122 -4.66 -7.66 6.34
N SER A 123 -4.60 -8.20 5.14
CA SER A 123 -3.49 -8.97 4.61
C SER A 123 -2.51 -8.07 3.86
N VAL A 124 -1.24 -8.47 3.84
CA VAL A 124 -0.16 -7.72 3.21
C VAL A 124 0.56 -8.62 2.22
N TYR A 125 0.70 -8.13 1.00
CA TYR A 125 1.50 -8.77 -0.04
C TYR A 125 2.51 -7.76 -0.57
N PHE A 126 3.70 -8.23 -0.92
CA PHE A 126 4.75 -7.37 -1.45
C PHE A 126 5.42 -8.02 -2.65
N MET A 127 6.03 -7.19 -3.48
CA MET A 127 6.82 -7.65 -4.62
C MET A 127 7.84 -6.60 -5.01
N PHE A 128 8.97 -7.04 -5.55
CA PHE A 128 9.84 -6.16 -6.31
C PHE A 128 9.47 -6.21 -7.79
N ASN A 129 9.59 -5.07 -8.46
CA ASN A 129 9.55 -5.04 -9.92
C ASN A 129 10.61 -5.99 -10.51
N ASN A 130 10.32 -6.54 -11.69
CA ASN A 130 11.21 -7.44 -12.39
C ASN A 130 12.30 -6.70 -13.20
N GLN A 131 12.18 -5.38 -13.31
CA GLN A 131 13.09 -4.53 -14.07
C GLN A 131 13.52 -3.35 -13.20
N ILE A 132 14.72 -2.84 -13.47
CA ILE A 132 15.19 -1.58 -12.90
C ILE A 132 14.52 -0.42 -13.61
N THR A 133 13.89 0.45 -12.81
CA THR A 133 13.28 1.67 -13.32
C THR A 133 14.32 2.77 -13.33
N LYS A 134 14.61 3.35 -14.50
CA LYS A 134 15.47 4.54 -14.61
C LYS A 134 14.66 5.82 -14.44
N ARG A 135 15.07 6.69 -13.49
CA ARG A 135 14.50 8.03 -13.31
C ARG A 135 15.64 9.02 -13.16
N GLU A 136 15.68 10.08 -13.96
CA GLU A 136 16.73 11.11 -13.88
C GLU A 136 18.16 10.54 -13.91
N GLN A 137 18.39 9.50 -14.72
CA GLN A 137 19.66 8.74 -14.83
C GLN A 137 20.02 7.87 -13.62
N LEU A 138 19.19 7.84 -12.58
CA LEU A 138 19.36 6.98 -11.41
C LEU A 138 18.60 5.66 -11.58
N ASN A 139 19.13 4.59 -10.98
CA ASN A 139 18.53 3.27 -11.01
C ASN A 139 17.67 3.02 -9.76
N TYR A 140 16.45 2.57 -9.97
CA TYR A 140 15.55 2.21 -8.89
C TYR A 140 15.09 0.77 -8.98
N LEU A 141 15.15 0.09 -7.84
CA LEU A 141 14.43 -1.15 -7.62
C LEU A 141 13.13 -0.81 -6.88
N ASP A 142 12.02 -0.83 -7.61
CA ASP A 142 10.72 -0.48 -7.05
C ASP A 142 10.14 -1.65 -6.23
N LEU A 143 9.79 -1.37 -4.98
CA LEU A 143 9.03 -2.26 -4.09
C LEU A 143 7.56 -1.85 -4.10
N ASP A 144 6.67 -2.77 -4.47
CA ASP A 144 5.24 -2.59 -4.30
C ASP A 144 4.77 -3.33 -3.04
N ILE A 145 4.00 -2.64 -2.19
CA ILE A 145 3.30 -3.23 -1.04
C ILE A 145 1.80 -3.04 -1.23
N ILE A 146 1.07 -4.14 -1.12
CA ILE A 146 -0.37 -4.25 -1.37
C ILE A 146 -1.05 -4.67 -0.08
N PHE A 147 -2.01 -3.87 0.35
CA PHE A 147 -2.85 -4.12 1.51
C PHE A 147 -4.25 -4.46 1.02
N TYR A 148 -4.80 -5.58 1.48
CA TYR A 148 -6.07 -6.10 0.99
C TYR A 148 -6.78 -6.93 2.07
N ARG A 149 -8.10 -7.07 1.98
CA ARG A 149 -8.91 -7.87 2.91
C ARG A 149 -9.32 -9.22 2.32
N ASN A 150 -9.35 -9.34 0.99
CA ASN A 150 -9.70 -10.58 0.30
C ASN A 150 -8.99 -10.73 -1.06
N GLN A 151 -9.04 -11.94 -1.62
CA GLN A 151 -8.35 -12.28 -2.88
C GLN A 151 -8.87 -11.52 -4.10
N GLU A 152 -10.15 -11.12 -4.10
CA GLU A 152 -10.72 -10.35 -5.20
C GLU A 152 -10.12 -8.93 -5.24
N GLU A 153 -9.99 -8.28 -4.08
CA GLU A 153 -9.32 -6.97 -3.97
C GLU A 153 -7.85 -7.06 -4.39
N LEU A 154 -7.15 -8.11 -3.98
CA LEU A 154 -5.76 -8.35 -4.42
C LEU A 154 -5.70 -8.47 -5.94
N ARG A 155 -6.59 -9.25 -6.55
CA ARG A 155 -6.62 -9.43 -8.01
C ARG A 155 -6.86 -8.10 -8.72
N GLN A 156 -7.83 -7.30 -8.27
CA GLN A 156 -8.12 -5.98 -8.84
C GLN A 156 -6.91 -5.03 -8.81
N LEU A 157 -6.14 -5.04 -7.71
CA LEU A 157 -4.94 -4.20 -7.59
C LEU A 157 -3.75 -4.70 -8.42
N LEU A 158 -3.75 -5.99 -8.79
CA LEU A 158 -2.72 -6.60 -9.64
C LEU A 158 -3.03 -6.53 -11.14
N GLU A 159 -4.31 -6.49 -11.52
CA GLU A 159 -4.76 -6.39 -12.91
C GLU A 159 -4.42 -5.03 -13.55
N GLY A 160 -4.23 -3.98 -12.76
CA GLY A 160 -3.72 -2.67 -13.22
C GLY A 160 -2.20 -2.62 -13.48
N ARG A 161 -1.59 -3.74 -13.88
CA ARG A 161 -0.16 -3.87 -14.20
C ARG A 161 0.17 -3.40 -15.62
#